data_AF-A0A5C8BRD6-F1
#
_entry.id   AF-A0A5C8BRD6-F1
#
_cell.length_a   1.000
_cell.length_b   1.000
_cell.length_c   1.000
_cell.angle_alpha   90.00
_cell.angle_beta   90.00
_cell.angle_gamma   90.00
#
_symmetry.space_group_name_H-M   'P 1'
#
loop_
_entity.id
_entity.type
_entity.pdbx_description
1 polymer ?
#
loop_
_entity_poly.entity_id
_entity_poly.type
_entity_poly.pdbx_seq_one_letter_code
_entity_poly.pdbx_strand_id
1 'polypeptide(L)'
;MRGQVPYDYLSLLKVLLLQQWHQLSDPKMEEALHTRIDFMWFTGFGLADKEMHVPDETTICRFRNKLVKQILDATLIEARS
;
A
#
# COMPACT_ATOMS: atom_id res chain seq x y z
N MET A 1 18.98 11.20 12.49
CA MET A 1 18.30 10.26 11.58
C MET A 1 16.96 9.92 12.20
N ARG A 2 15.86 10.55 11.76
CA ARG A 2 14.52 10.14 12.21
C ARG A 2 14.27 8.77 11.58
N GLY A 3 14.28 7.70 12.38
CA GLY A 3 13.90 6.38 11.91
C GLY A 3 12.48 6.46 11.42
N GLN A 4 12.28 6.31 10.11
CA GLN A 4 10.94 6.27 9.53
C GLN A 4 10.21 5.09 10.17
N VAL A 5 9.10 5.37 10.86
CA VAL A 5 8.26 4.30 11.41
C VAL A 5 7.82 3.43 10.23
N PRO A 6 8.05 2.12 10.26
CA PRO A 6 7.66 1.24 9.17
C PRO A 6 6.14 1.31 8.98
N TYR A 7 5.72 1.37 7.71
CA TYR A 7 4.31 1.34 7.36
C TYR A 7 3.61 0.10 7.91
N ASP A 8 2.40 0.27 8.42
CA ASP A 8 1.51 -0.85 8.72
C ASP A 8 1.13 -1.60 7.44
N TYR A 9 1.39 -2.91 7.42
CA TYR A 9 1.12 -3.77 6.25
C TYR A 9 -0.36 -3.83 5.91
N LEU A 10 -1.25 -3.77 6.90
CA LEU A 10 -2.70 -3.77 6.64
C LEU A 10 -3.11 -2.49 5.90
N SER A 11 -2.57 -1.35 6.32
CA SER A 11 -2.80 -0.06 5.67
C SER A 11 -2.29 -0.04 4.22
N LEU A 12 -1.10 -0.60 3.95
CA LEU A 12 -0.60 -0.76 2.58
C LEU A 12 -1.41 -1.75 1.74
N LEU A 13 -1.92 -2.83 2.33
CA LEU A 13 -2.82 -3.75 1.64
C LEU A 13 -4.13 -3.05 1.22
N LYS A 14 -4.69 -2.22 2.10
CA LYS A 14 -5.87 -1.41 1.78
C LYS A 14 -5.61 -0.43 0.63
N VAL A 15 -4.41 0.13 0.52
CA VAL A 15 -4.02 0.95 -0.63
C VAL A 15 -4.10 0.15 -1.93
N LEU A 16 -3.56 -1.08 -1.95
CA LEU A 16 -3.64 -1.94 -3.13
C LEU A 16 -5.10 -2.32 -3.49
N LEU A 17 -5.97 -2.52 -2.50
CA LEU A 17 -7.40 -2.76 -2.73
C LEU A 17 -8.07 -1.56 -3.40
N LEU A 18 -7.82 -0.34 -2.90
CA LEU A 18 -8.35 0.88 -3.52
C LEU A 18 -7.80 1.07 -4.95
N GLN A 19 -6.52 0.80 -5.19
CA GLN A 19 -5.95 0.83 -6.54
C GLN A 19 -6.69 -0.13 -7.48
N GLN A 20 -6.96 -1.35 -7.03
CA GLN A 20 -7.63 -2.35 -7.85
C GLN A 20 -9.10 -1.98 -8.11
N TRP A 21 -9.83 -1.52 -7.10
CA TRP A 21 -11.25 -1.17 -7.24
C TRP A 21 -11.50 0.07 -8.08
N HIS A 22 -10.58 1.02 -8.06
CA HIS A 22 -10.70 2.29 -8.81
C HIS A 22 -9.80 2.34 -10.05
N GLN A 23 -9.10 1.26 -10.39
CA GLN A 23 -8.17 1.15 -11.53
C GLN A 23 -7.14 2.29 -11.55
N LEU A 24 -6.52 2.58 -10.41
CA LEU A 24 -5.53 3.64 -10.26
C LEU A 24 -4.11 3.11 -10.41
N SER A 25 -3.25 3.88 -11.10
CA SER A 25 -1.80 3.67 -11.11
C SER A 25 -1.17 4.09 -9.77
N ASP A 26 0.11 3.78 -9.56
CA ASP A 26 0.85 4.19 -8.34
C ASP A 26 0.86 5.71 -8.12
N PRO A 27 1.19 6.54 -9.14
CA PRO A 27 1.15 8.00 -8.97
C PRO A 27 -0.27 8.51 -8.68
N LYS A 28 -1.27 8.00 -9.40
CA LYS A 28 -2.67 8.40 -9.19
C LYS A 28 -3.20 7.99 -7.82
N MET A 29 -2.69 6.89 -7.27
CA MET A 29 -3.06 6.45 -5.92
C MET A 29 -2.45 7.36 -4.86
N GLU A 30 -1.18 7.72 -5.01
CA GLU A 30 -0.52 8.70 -4.14
C GLU A 30 -1.31 10.03 -4.13
N GLU A 31 -1.60 10.58 -5.31
CA GLU A 31 -2.43 11.78 -5.46
C GLU A 31 -3.80 11.64 -4.77
N ALA A 32 -4.45 10.48 -4.92
CA ALA A 32 -5.73 10.20 -4.28
C ALA A 32 -5.61 10.15 -2.75
N LEU A 33 -4.55 9.57 -2.19
CA LEU A 33 -4.33 9.54 -0.73
C LEU A 33 -4.09 10.93 -0.14
N HIS A 34 -3.65 11.89 -0.95
CA HIS A 34 -3.51 13.29 -0.52
C HIS A 34 -4.80 14.11 -0.61
N THR A 35 -5.75 13.72 -1.47
CA THR A 35 -6.89 14.58 -1.84
C THR A 35 -8.25 14.01 -1.43
N ARG A 36 -8.36 12.68 -1.29
CA ARG A 36 -9.62 11.97 -1.07
C ARG A 36 -9.77 11.53 0.39
N ILE A 37 -10.66 12.19 1.11
CA ILE A 37 -10.92 11.93 2.54
C ILE A 37 -11.42 10.49 2.76
N ASP A 38 -12.23 9.95 1.85
CA ASP A 38 -12.70 8.57 1.91
C ASP A 38 -11.54 7.56 1.82
N PHE A 39 -10.53 7.85 0.99
CA PHE A 39 -9.34 7.01 0.86
C PHE A 39 -8.45 7.11 2.10
N MET A 40 -8.24 8.32 2.61
CA MET A 40 -7.51 8.58 3.86
C MET A 40 -8.15 7.84 5.04
N TRP A 41 -9.48 7.91 5.19
CA TRP A 41 -10.21 7.22 6.25
C TRP A 41 -10.10 5.71 6.15
N PHE A 42 -10.27 5.15 4.95
CA PHE A 42 -10.21 3.70 4.77
C PHE A 42 -8.82 3.14 5.09
N THR A 43 -7.79 3.79 4.55
CA THR A 43 -6.38 3.35 4.68
C THR A 43 -5.77 3.75 6.03
N GLY A 44 -6.25 4.84 6.63
CA GLY A 44 -5.66 5.43 7.83
C GLY A 44 -4.45 6.32 7.56
N PHE A 45 -4.15 6.68 6.31
CA PHE A 45 -3.10 7.63 5.95
C PHE A 45 -3.63 9.07 5.90
N GLY A 46 -2.77 10.05 6.16
CA GLY A 46 -3.08 11.47 5.95
C GLY A 46 -4.03 12.12 6.97
N LEU A 47 -4.43 11.38 8.01
CA LEU A 47 -5.22 11.94 9.12
C LEU A 47 -4.28 12.58 10.16
N ALA A 48 -4.61 13.81 10.59
CA ALA A 48 -3.74 14.67 11.42
C ALA A 48 -3.39 14.08 12.80
N ASP A 49 -4.15 13.09 13.25
CA ASP A 49 -3.99 12.37 14.51
C ASP A 49 -3.09 11.13 14.41
N LYS A 50 -2.70 10.72 13.19
CA LYS A 50 -1.78 9.61 12.96
C LYS A 50 -0.42 10.11 12.48
N GLU A 51 0.65 9.66 13.13
CA GLU A 51 2.05 9.90 12.68
C GLU A 51 2.38 9.23 11.32
N MET A 52 1.43 8.52 10.72
CA MET A 52 1.67 7.71 9.53
C MET A 52 1.53 8.56 8.26
N HIS A 53 2.68 8.82 7.64
CA HIS A 53 2.80 9.60 6.41
C HIS A 53 2.12 8.88 5.23
N VAL A 54 1.71 9.62 4.21
CA VAL A 54 1.16 9.04 2.98
C VAL A 54 2.29 8.32 2.23
N PRO A 55 2.11 7.05 1.81
CA PRO A 55 3.09 6.34 1.01
C PRO A 55 3.19 6.92 -0.40
N ASP A 56 4.42 7.11 -0.87
CA ASP A 56 4.68 7.48 -2.26
C ASP A 56 4.48 6.30 -3.22
N GLU A 57 4.42 6.61 -4.52
CA GLU A 57 4.29 5.65 -5.62
C GLU A 57 5.33 4.53 -5.54
N THR A 58 6.54 4.84 -5.10
CA THR A 58 7.64 3.86 -5.04
C THR A 58 7.45 2.88 -3.89
N THR A 59 6.89 3.34 -2.77
CA THR A 59 6.53 2.55 -1.61
C THR A 59 5.42 1.57 -1.96
N ILE A 60 4.39 2.05 -2.68
CA ILE A 60 3.28 1.23 -3.17
C ILE A 60 3.81 0.14 -4.12
N CYS A 61 4.63 0.52 -5.10
CA CYS A 61 5.24 -0.41 -6.06
C CYS A 61 6.09 -1.48 -5.37
N ARG A 62 6.97 -1.09 -4.44
CA ARG A 62 7.82 -2.03 -3.68
C ARG A 62 6.98 -3.01 -2.86
N PHE A 63 5.94 -2.52 -2.19
CA PHE A 63 5.05 -3.37 -1.41
C PHE A 63 4.32 -4.39 -2.30
N ARG A 64 3.77 -3.95 -3.43
CA ARG A 64 3.13 -4.85 -4.40
C ARG A 64 4.09 -5.94 -4.89
N ASN A 65 5.29 -5.56 -5.30
CA ASN A 65 6.28 -6.51 -5.82
C ASN A 65 6.69 -7.53 -4.76
N LYS A 66 6.83 -7.10 -3.49
CA LYS A 66 7.11 -8.00 -2.37
C LYS A 66 5.97 -9.00 -2.16
N LEU A 67 4.72 -8.53 -2.20
CA LEU A 67 3.53 -9.37 -2.05
C LEU A 67 3.41 -10.40 -3.19
N VAL A 68 3.55 -9.96 -4.44
CA VAL A 68 3.52 -10.84 -5.62
C VAL A 68 4.59 -11.90 -5.54
N LYS A 69 5.82 -11.53 -5.14
CA LYS A 69 6.91 -12.50 -4.96
C LYS A 69 6.55 -13.54 -3.90
N GLN A 70 6.04 -13.13 -2.75
CA GLN A 70 5.65 -14.07 -1.68
C GLN A 70 4.54 -15.02 -2.13
N ILE A 71 3.54 -14.53 -2.87
CA ILE A 71 2.47 -15.37 -3.42
C ILE A 71 3.05 -16.35 -4.44
N LEU A 72 3.88 -15.88 -5.37
CA LEU A 72 4.51 -16.72 -6.38
C LEU A 72 5.38 -17.83 -5.75
N ASP A 73 6.21 -17.46 -4.77
CA ASP A 73 7.06 -18.41 -4.05
C ASP A 73 6.21 -19.47 -3.33
N ALA A 74 5.09 -19.09 -2.71
CA ALA A 74 4.16 -20.02 -2.07
C ALA A 74 3.50 -20.97 -3.09
N THR A 75 2.97 -20.44 -4.20
CA THR A 75 2.35 -21.26 -5.26
C THR A 75 3.33 -22.24 -5.90
N LEU A 76 4.61 -21.84 -6.07
CA LEU A 76 5.65 -22.72 -6.62
C LEU A 76 6.02 -23.86 -5.67
N ILE A 77 5.89 -23.67 -4.36
CA ILE A 77 6.07 -24.73 -3.36
C ILE A 77 4.90 -25.72 -3.45
N GLU A 78 3.66 -25.23 -3.49
CA GLU A 78 2.46 -26.07 -3.61
C GLU A 78 2.43 -26.88 -4.91
N ALA A 79 2.89 -26.31 -6.03
CA ALA A 79 2.95 -27.02 -7.31
C ALA A 79 4.03 -28.12 -7.39
N ARG A 80 4.95 -28.19 -6.42
CA ARG A 80 6.04 -29.19 -6.35
C ARG A 80 5.76 -30.32 -5.35
N SER A 81 4.69 -30.22 -4.58
CA SER A 81 4.18 -31.24 -3.64
C SER A 81 3.05 -32.05 -4.25
#